data_AF-A0A954YJX5-F1
#
_entry.id   AF-A0A954YJX5-F1
#
_cell.length_a   1.000
_cell.length_b   1.000
_cell.length_c   1.000
_cell.angle_alpha   90.00
_cell.angle_beta   90.00
_cell.angle_gamma   90.00
#
_symmetry.space_group_name_H-M   'P 1'
#
loop_
_entity.id
_entity.type
_entity.pdbx_description
1 polymer ?
#
loop_
_entity_poly.entity_id
_entity_poly.type
_entity_poly.pdbx_seq_one_letter_code
_entity_poly.pdbx_strand_id
1 'polypeptide(L)' 'MSDYLETAAEDVPVENTSAETEHRWHSYISNVIPWYVRLIWLLFWVGAIYYVITYLFPKLQVEIVTPP' A
#
# COMPACT_ATOMS: atom_id res chain seq x y z
N MET A 1 10.66 45.75 -30.83
CA MET A 1 10.91 45.44 -29.40
C MET A 1 9.59 45.32 -28.64
N SER A 2 8.57 46.11 -28.99
CA SER A 2 7.16 45.97 -28.56
C SER A 2 6.56 44.60 -28.85
N ASP A 3 6.84 44.05 -30.03
CA ASP A 3 6.19 42.83 -30.53
C ASP A 3 6.56 41.58 -29.69
N TYR A 4 7.68 41.62 -28.97
CA TYR A 4 8.08 40.56 -28.05
C TYR A 4 7.33 40.61 -26.71
N LEU A 5 6.87 41.80 -26.28
CA LEU A 5 6.08 41.95 -25.06
C LEU A 5 4.61 41.59 -25.30
N GLU A 6 4.08 41.88 -26.50
CA GLU A 6 2.73 41.47 -26.90
C GLU A 6 2.60 39.94 -27.01
N THR A 7 3.65 39.27 -27.53
CA THR A 7 3.68 37.80 -27.67
C THR A 7 3.73 37.07 -26.32
N ALA A 8 4.33 37.67 -25.29
CA ALA A 8 4.40 37.05 -23.96
C ALA A 8 3.10 37.20 -23.15
N ALA A 9 2.19 38.07 -23.59
CA ALA A 9 0.89 38.33 -22.97
C ALA A 9 -0.27 37.65 -23.71
N GLU A 10 0.02 36.78 -24.70
CA GLU A 10 -0.97 35.87 -25.22
C GLU A 10 -1.29 34.88 -24.09
N ASP A 11 -2.47 35.08 -23.52
CA ASP A 11 -3.03 34.32 -22.40
C ASP A 11 -3.16 32.86 -22.84
N VAL A 12 -2.06 32.11 -22.72
CA VAL A 12 -2.02 30.69 -23.04
C VAL A 12 -3.10 30.08 -22.18
N PRO A 13 -4.21 29.60 -22.75
CA PRO A 13 -5.25 29.06 -21.92
C PRO A 13 -4.62 27.87 -21.22
N VAL A 14 -4.40 27.98 -19.90
CA VAL A 14 -4.10 26.82 -19.07
C VAL A 14 -5.24 25.89 -19.38
N GLU A 15 -4.95 24.86 -20.15
CA GLU A 15 -5.93 23.89 -20.58
C GLU A 15 -6.39 23.23 -19.28
N ASN A 16 -7.47 23.78 -18.71
CA ASN A 16 -8.10 23.29 -17.51
C ASN A 16 -8.80 22.01 -17.95
N THR A 17 -8.02 20.96 -18.22
CA THR A 17 -8.55 19.61 -18.29
C THR A 17 -9.30 19.42 -17.00
N SER A 18 -10.62 19.28 -17.08
CA SER A 18 -11.44 19.12 -15.88
C SER A 18 -10.86 17.98 -15.05
N ALA A 19 -10.92 18.08 -13.71
CA ALA A 19 -10.49 16.99 -12.84
C ALA A 19 -11.11 15.64 -13.27
N GLU A 20 -12.32 15.67 -13.84
CA GLU A 20 -13.02 14.53 -14.44
C GLU A 20 -12.32 13.94 -15.68
N THR A 21 -11.65 14.77 -16.48
CA THR A 21 -10.89 14.36 -17.67
C THR A 21 -9.54 13.75 -17.29
N GLU A 22 -8.88 14.29 -16.28
CA GLU A 22 -7.63 13.75 -15.73
C GLU A 22 -7.86 12.41 -15.00
N HIS A 23 -9.03 12.22 -14.38
CA HIS A 23 -9.42 10.97 -13.73
C HIS A 23 -9.67 9.80 -14.71
N ARG A 24 -9.82 10.08 -16.01
CA ARG A 24 -10.16 9.08 -17.04
C ARG A 24 -8.99 8.14 -17.37
N TRP A 25 -7.77 8.61 -17.18
CA TRP A 25 -6.53 7.86 -17.46
C TRP A 25 -5.92 7.24 -16.20
N HIS A 26 -6.40 7.63 -15.02
CA HIS A 26 -6.02 7.04 -13.75
C HIS A 26 -6.82 5.76 -13.49
N SER A 27 -6.47 4.68 -14.19
CA SER A 27 -6.89 3.33 -13.80
C SER A 27 -6.18 2.95 -12.50
N TYR A 28 -6.67 3.46 -11.37
CA TYR A 28 -6.29 2.97 -10.05
C TYR A 28 -6.81 1.54 -9.93
N ILE A 29 -5.96 0.56 -10.27
CA ILE A 29 -6.16 -0.85 -9.91
C ILE A 29 -5.89 -0.96 -8.40
N SER A 30 -6.79 -0.39 -7.60
CA SER A 30 -6.69 -0.28 -6.14
C SER A 30 -7.20 -1.53 -5.42
N ASN A 31 -8.00 -2.36 -6.08
CA ASN A 31 -8.66 -3.52 -5.47
C ASN A 31 -7.94 -4.87 -5.70
N VAL A 32 -6.89 -4.92 -6.54
CA VAL A 32 -6.18 -6.16 -6.83
C VAL A 32 -5.07 -6.34 -5.80
N ILE A 33 -5.40 -7.00 -4.69
CA ILE A 33 -4.39 -7.47 -3.73
C ILE A 33 -3.44 -8.43 -4.48
N PRO A 34 -2.14 -8.11 -4.58
CA PRO A 34 -1.20 -8.96 -5.29
C PRO A 34 -1.13 -10.35 -4.64
N TRP A 35 -1.09 -11.40 -5.46
CA TRP A 35 -1.15 -12.78 -4.99
C TRP A 35 0.00 -13.13 -4.02
N TYR A 36 1.18 -12.53 -4.18
CA TYR A 36 2.32 -12.77 -3.30
C TYR A 36 2.07 -12.23 -1.88
N VAL A 37 1.30 -11.15 -1.71
CA VAL A 37 0.92 -10.64 -0.38
C VAL A 37 0.07 -11.69 0.34
N ARG A 38 -0.85 -12.34 -0.40
CA ARG A 38 -1.67 -13.42 0.14
C ARG A 38 -0.81 -14.62 0.57
N LEU A 39 0.21 -14.98 -0.22
CA LEU A 39 1.13 -16.08 0.17
C LEU A 39 1.97 -15.73 1.38
N ILE A 40 2.53 -14.52 1.45
CA ILE A 40 3.29 -14.06 2.63
C ILE A 40 2.39 -14.11 3.87
N TRP A 41 1.13 -13.70 3.74
CA TRP A 41 0.16 -13.76 4.82
C TRP A 41 -0.12 -15.18 5.30
N LEU A 42 -0.30 -16.13 4.37
CA LEU A 42 -0.48 -17.54 4.73
C LEU A 42 0.77 -18.12 5.40
N LEU A 43 1.97 -17.82 4.88
CA LEU A 43 3.23 -18.25 5.47
C LEU A 43 3.44 -17.69 6.88
N PHE A 44 3.08 -16.42 7.09
CA PHE A 44 3.11 -15.79 8.41
C PHE A 44 2.26 -16.57 9.41
N TRP A 45 1.01 -16.91 9.06
CA TRP A 45 0.14 -17.65 9.97
C TRP A 45 0.61 -19.08 10.22
N VAL A 46 1.08 -19.79 9.20
CA VAL A 46 1.66 -21.13 9.37
C VAL A 46 2.86 -21.08 10.31
N GLY A 47 3.77 -20.11 10.12
CA GLY A 47 4.93 -19.92 10.99
C GLY A 47 4.54 -19.53 12.41
N ALA A 48 3.55 -18.65 12.58
CA ALA A 48 3.05 -18.24 13.88
C ALA A 48 2.47 -19.44 14.65
N ILE A 49 1.62 -20.25 14.02
CA ILE A 49 1.03 -21.45 14.63
C ILE A 49 2.13 -22.45 15.01
N TYR A 50 3.07 -22.72 14.08
CA TYR A 50 4.20 -23.61 14.34
C TYR A 50 5.03 -23.15 15.55
N TYR A 51 5.35 -21.86 15.61
CA TYR A 51 6.13 -21.28 16.70
C TYR A 51 5.39 -21.38 18.04
N VAL A 52 4.09 -21.06 18.06
CA VAL A 52 3.26 -21.12 19.27
C VAL A 52 3.21 -22.55 19.83
N ILE A 53 2.98 -23.56 18.98
CA ILE A 53 2.91 -24.96 19.40
C ILE A 53 4.29 -25.45 19.89
N THR A 54 5.36 -25.12 19.18
CA THR A 54 6.69 -25.67 19.45
C THR A 54 7.37 -25.00 20.64
N TYR A 55 7.18 -23.69 20.82
CA TYR A 55 7.96 -22.90 21.79
C TYR A 55 7.11 -22.22 22.86
N LEU A 56 5.93 -21.70 22.52
CA LEU A 56 5.13 -20.92 23.47
C LEU A 56 4.43 -21.84 24.48
N PHE A 57 3.69 -22.85 24.00
CA PHE A 57 2.93 -23.74 24.88
C PHE A 57 3.80 -24.51 25.89
N PRO A 58 4.94 -25.12 25.51
CA PRO A 58 5.78 -25.82 26.48
C PRO A 58 6.31 -24.90 27.57
N LYS A 59 6.70 -23.67 27.23
CA LYS A 59 7.20 -22.69 28.20
C LYS A 59 6.11 -22.22 29.16
N LEU A 60 4.90 -21.97 28.65
CA LEU A 60 3.75 -21.63 29.49
C LEU A 60 3.39 -22.76 30.47
N GLN A 61 3.48 -24.02 30.03
CA GLN A 61 3.23 -25.16 30.90
C GLN A 61 4.24 -25.24 32.05
N VAL A 62 5.53 -24.96 31.80
CA VAL A 62 6.56 -24.95 32.83
C VAL A 62 6.28 -23.89 33.91
N GLU A 63 5.88 -22.68 33.51
CA GLU A 63 5.56 -21.60 34.45
C GLU A 63 4.33 -21.90 35.31
N ILE A 64 3.32 -22.58 34.76
CA ILE A 64 2.06 -22.88 35.46
C ILE A 64 2.20 -24.09 36.38
N VAL A 65 2.93 -25.14 35.96
CA VAL A 65 3.01 -26.42 36.70
C VAL A 65 4.12 -26.40 37.76
N THR A 66 5.19 -25.63 37.53
CA THR A 66 6.31 -25.48 38.46
C THR A 66 6.56 -24.00 38.74
N PRO A 67 5.72 -23.36 39.58
CA PRO A 67 6.09 -22.08 40.16
C PRO A 67 7.35 -22.25 41.04
N PRO A 68 8.26 -21.26 41.06
CA PRO A 68 9.44 -21.29 41.92
C PRO A 68 9.10 -21.31 43.42
#